data_AF-A0A3D1T7G5-F1
#
_entry.id   AF-A0A3D1T7G5-F1
#
_cell.length_a   1.000
_cell.length_b   1.000
_cell.length_c   1.000
_cell.angle_alpha   90.00
_cell.angle_beta   90.00
_cell.angle_gamma   90.00
#
_symmetry.space_group_name_H-M   'P 1'
#
loop_
_entity.id
_entity.type
_entity.pdbx_description
1 polymer ?
#
loop_
_entity_poly.entity_id
_entity_poly.type
_entity_poly.pdbx_seq_one_letter_code
_entity_poly.pdbx_strand_id
1 'polypeptide(L)'
;NPVPGFVSPAGWHTAIGALLFGIGMVIAGGCASGTLMRVGEGFMMQWLSLIFFVVGSLWGAHDFSWWKATFMTNAPAVHFPSLIGWPAAIFGQLILLGVLYLIADWYGN
;
A
#
# COMPACT_ATOMS: atom_id res chain seq x y z
N ASN A 1 16.98 8.68 -19.09
CA ASN A 1 15.72 8.11 -19.62
C ASN A 1 14.61 8.37 -18.61
N PRO A 2 13.72 9.36 -18.83
CA PRO A 2 12.63 9.62 -17.90
C PRO A 2 11.73 8.39 -17.92
N VAL A 3 11.55 7.78 -16.76
CA VAL A 3 10.62 6.65 -16.60
C VAL A 3 9.22 7.23 -16.80
N PRO A 4 8.41 6.71 -17.74
CA PRO A 4 7.02 7.13 -17.86
C PRO A 4 6.27 6.53 -16.67
N GLY A 5 6.15 7.31 -15.61
CA GLY A 5 5.46 6.89 -14.39
C GLY A 5 5.11 8.10 -13.56
N PHE A 6 3.87 8.15 -13.06
CA PHE A 6 3.48 9.14 -12.05
C PHE A 6 4.30 8.90 -10.80
N VAL A 7 5.42 9.63 -10.68
CA VAL A 7 6.23 9.64 -9.48
C VAL A 7 5.45 10.37 -8.42
N SER A 8 4.76 9.62 -7.57
CA SER A 8 4.14 10.24 -6.41
C SER A 8 5.23 10.59 -5.39
N PRO A 9 5.25 11.81 -4.86
CA PRO A 9 6.20 12.19 -3.83
C PRO A 9 6.07 11.26 -2.61
N ALA A 10 7.16 10.55 -2.29
CA ALA A 10 7.24 9.67 -1.15
C ALA A 10 7.81 10.47 0.03
N GLY A 11 6.97 10.76 1.00
CA GLY A 11 7.34 11.54 2.19
C GLY A 11 6.74 10.95 3.47
N TRP A 12 6.89 11.66 4.59
CA TRP A 12 6.38 11.23 5.90
C TRP A 12 4.88 10.88 5.89
N HIS A 13 4.09 11.60 5.09
CA HIS A 13 2.67 11.35 4.88
C HIS A 13 2.37 9.95 4.32
N THR A 14 3.26 9.43 3.46
CA THR A 14 3.11 8.08 2.90
C THR A 14 3.39 7.00 3.94
N ALA A 15 4.34 7.22 4.86
CA ALA A 15 4.62 6.31 5.95
C ALA A 15 3.46 6.24 6.95
N ILE A 16 2.91 7.39 7.34
CA ILE A 16 1.72 7.45 8.21
C ILE A 16 0.52 6.77 7.53
N GLY A 17 0.27 7.08 6.26
CA GLY A 17 -0.80 6.46 5.49
C GLY A 17 -0.66 4.95 5.37
N ALA A 18 0.56 4.45 5.12
CA ALA A 18 0.85 3.02 5.05
C ALA A 18 0.60 2.30 6.39
N LEU A 19 0.97 2.92 7.51
CA LEU A 19 0.69 2.37 8.84
C LEU A 19 -0.81 2.30 9.14
N LEU A 20 -1.55 3.39 8.90
CA LEU A 20 -2.99 3.43 9.11
C LEU A 20 -3.72 2.40 8.22
N PHE A 21 -3.29 2.29 6.96
CA PHE A 21 -3.81 1.29 6.03
C PHE A 21 -3.52 -0.14 6.50
N GLY A 22 -2.31 -0.41 7.00
CA GLY A 22 -1.94 -1.71 7.57
C GLY A 22 -2.77 -2.09 8.79
N ILE A 23 -3.01 -1.14 9.71
CA ILE A 23 -3.89 -1.36 10.87
C ILE A 23 -5.31 -1.69 10.41
N GLY A 24 -5.84 -0.94 9.44
CA GLY A 24 -7.15 -1.21 8.84
C GLY A 24 -7.25 -2.59 8.20
N MET A 25 -6.19 -3.05 7.52
CA MET A 25 -6.12 -4.38 6.92
C MET A 25 -6.24 -5.51 7.96
N VAL A 26 -5.59 -5.36 9.10
CA VAL A 26 -5.66 -6.34 10.20
C VAL A 26 -7.07 -6.35 10.81
N ILE A 27 -7.66 -5.18 11.05
CA ILE A 27 -9.03 -5.08 11.61
C ILE A 27 -10.07 -5.65 10.66
N ALA A 28 -9.94 -5.42 9.35
CA ALA A 28 -10.84 -5.95 8.32
C ALA A 28 -10.69 -7.46 8.09
N GLY A 29 -9.65 -8.10 8.64
CA GLY A 29 -9.39 -9.52 8.48
C GLY A 29 -8.99 -9.93 7.06
N GLY A 30 -8.42 -9.00 6.27
CA GLY A 30 -7.98 -9.27 4.90
C GLY A 30 -7.49 -8.02 4.16
N CYS A 31 -6.67 -8.24 3.13
CA CYS A 31 -6.30 -7.18 2.19
C CYS A 31 -7.46 -6.82 1.27
N ALA A 32 -7.42 -5.65 0.62
CA ALA A 32 -8.49 -5.18 -0.26
C ALA A 32 -8.85 -6.18 -1.39
N SER A 33 -7.86 -6.90 -1.93
CA SER A 33 -8.12 -7.96 -2.91
C SER A 33 -8.76 -9.20 -2.29
N GLY A 34 -8.34 -9.59 -1.08
CA GLY A 34 -8.93 -10.70 -0.34
C GLY A 34 -10.36 -10.41 0.12
N THR A 35 -10.68 -9.16 0.47
CA THR A 35 -12.06 -8.77 0.79
C THR A 35 -12.96 -8.89 -0.44
N LEU A 36 -12.51 -8.42 -1.61
CA LEU A 36 -13.22 -8.56 -2.88
C LEU A 36 -13.51 -10.02 -3.25
N MET A 37 -12.53 -10.92 -3.09
CA MET A 37 -12.74 -12.35 -3.34
C MET A 37 -13.79 -12.95 -2.42
N ARG A 38 -13.73 -12.69 -1.11
CA ARG A 38 -14.68 -13.23 -0.13
C ARG A 38 -16.10 -12.64 -0.25
N VAL A 39 -16.21 -11.39 -0.71
CA VAL A 39 -17.49 -10.81 -1.14
C VAL A 39 -18.09 -11.63 -2.28
N GLY A 40 -17.27 -12.01 -3.26
CA GLY A 40 -17.67 -12.88 -4.38
C GLY A 40 -18.08 -14.30 -3.97
N GLU A 41 -17.50 -14.82 -2.88
CA GLU A 41 -17.89 -16.11 -2.27
C GLU A 41 -19.17 -16.01 -1.40
N GLY A 42 -19.73 -14.81 -1.20
CA GLY A 42 -20.97 -14.59 -0.46
C GLY A 42 -20.81 -14.33 1.04
N PHE A 43 -19.60 -14.06 1.54
CA PHE A 43 -19.40 -13.71 2.95
C PHE A 43 -19.94 -12.31 3.27
N MET A 44 -21.10 -12.25 3.94
CA MET A 44 -21.77 -10.98 4.28
C MET A 44 -20.95 -10.03 5.17
N MET A 45 -20.07 -10.56 6.04
CA MET A 45 -19.17 -9.70 6.83
C MET A 45 -18.20 -8.89 5.96
N GLN A 46 -17.76 -9.46 4.84
CA GLN A 46 -16.85 -8.78 3.93
C GLN A 46 -17.53 -7.68 3.10
N TRP A 47 -18.84 -7.79 2.85
CA TRP A 47 -19.61 -6.74 2.17
C TRP A 47 -19.56 -5.42 2.93
N LEU A 48 -19.67 -5.47 4.26
CA LEU A 48 -19.58 -4.28 5.10
C LEU A 48 -18.20 -3.63 4.98
N SER A 49 -17.13 -4.42 5.06
CA SER A 49 -15.75 -3.93 4.90
C SER A 49 -15.53 -3.25 3.55
N LEU A 50 -16.12 -3.79 2.47
CA LEU A 50 -15.98 -3.23 1.12
C LEU A 50 -16.71 -1.89 1.00
N ILE A 51 -17.91 -1.76 1.56
CA ILE A 51 -18.67 -0.49 1.53
C ILE A 51 -17.89 0.60 2.25
N PHE A 52 -17.40 0.35 3.47
CA PHE A 52 -16.60 1.33 4.19
C PHE A 52 -15.28 1.65 3.50
N PHE A 53 -14.66 0.66 2.84
CA PHE A 53 -13.46 0.90 2.03
C PHE A 53 -13.75 1.82 0.84
N VAL A 54 -14.87 1.64 0.13
CA VAL A 54 -15.28 2.50 -0.98
C VAL A 54 -15.63 3.91 -0.50
N VAL A 55 -16.42 4.03 0.57
CA VAL A 55 -16.81 5.34 1.12
C VAL A 55 -15.58 6.10 1.63
N GLY A 56 -14.70 5.43 2.37
CA GLY A 56 -13.46 6.01 2.88
C GLY A 56 -12.48 6.42 1.77
N SER A 57 -12.37 5.64 0.70
CA SER A 57 -11.51 5.99 -0.44
C SER A 57 -12.06 7.16 -1.26
N LEU A 58 -13.37 7.26 -1.43
CA LEU A 58 -14.01 8.43 -2.06
C LEU A 58 -13.81 9.71 -1.23
N TRP A 59 -13.99 9.61 0.09
CA TRP A 59 -13.75 10.73 1.00
C TRP A 59 -12.28 11.16 0.99
N GLY A 60 -11.37 10.20 1.06
CA GLY A 60 -9.93 10.45 0.98
C GLY A 60 -9.54 11.10 -0.36
N ALA A 61 -10.16 10.72 -1.47
CA ALA A 61 -9.94 11.34 -2.77
C ALA A 61 -10.44 12.79 -2.84
N HIS A 62 -11.53 13.11 -2.16
CA HIS A 62 -12.03 14.48 -2.05
C HIS A 62 -11.06 15.38 -1.25
N ASP A 63 -10.63 14.92 -0.07
CA ASP A 63 -9.71 15.65 0.80
C ASP A 63 -8.25 15.62 0.31
N PHE A 64 -7.97 14.82 -0.73
CA PHE A 64 -6.65 14.74 -1.37
C PHE A 64 -6.18 16.10 -1.93
N SER A 65 -7.12 16.96 -2.34
CA SER A 65 -6.79 18.32 -2.81
C SER A 65 -6.15 19.17 -1.70
N TRP A 66 -6.71 19.11 -0.49
CA TRP A 66 -6.20 19.82 0.68
C TRP A 66 -4.90 19.19 1.21
N TRP A 67 -4.85 17.86 1.30
CA TRP A 67 -3.64 17.13 1.72
C TRP A 67 -2.45 17.42 0.80
N LYS A 68 -2.67 17.49 -0.52
CA LYS A 68 -1.60 17.85 -1.46
C LYS A 68 -1.03 19.24 -1.23
N ALA A 69 -1.90 20.23 -1.01
CA ALA A 69 -1.50 21.62 -0.84
C ALA A 69 -0.71 21.86 0.47
N THR A 70 -1.06 21.15 1.54
CA THR A 70 -0.42 21.31 2.86
C THR A 70 0.82 20.43 3.02
N PHE A 71 0.82 19.20 2.49
CA PHE A 71 1.76 18.16 2.90
C PHE A 71 2.62 17.57 1.77
N MET A 72 2.19 17.64 0.50
CA MET A 72 2.98 17.11 -0.63
C MET A 72 3.95 18.12 -1.27
N THR A 73 3.88 19.41 -0.93
CA THR A 73 4.63 20.49 -1.58
C THR A 73 6.16 20.41 -1.40
N ASN A 74 6.65 19.71 -0.35
CA ASN A 74 8.08 19.62 -0.02
C ASN A 74 8.66 18.19 -0.08
N ALA A 75 7.90 17.20 -0.56
CA ALA A 75 8.34 15.81 -0.51
C ALA A 75 9.10 15.43 -1.80
N PRO A 76 10.37 14.98 -1.70
CA PRO A 76 11.11 14.53 -2.88
C PRO A 76 10.46 13.26 -3.44
N ALA A 77 10.33 13.23 -4.76
CA ALA A 77 9.85 12.06 -5.49
C ALA A 77 10.99 11.03 -5.57
N VAL A 78 11.11 10.19 -4.54
CA VAL A 78 12.18 9.18 -4.44
C VAL A 78 11.81 7.94 -5.23
N HIS A 79 12.50 7.76 -6.36
CA HIS A 79 12.46 6.54 -7.14
C HIS A 79 13.65 5.64 -6.83
N PHE A 80 13.43 4.61 -6.03
CA PHE A 80 14.46 3.61 -5.76
C PHE A 80 15.02 2.97 -7.05
N PRO A 81 14.22 2.54 -8.05
CA PRO A 81 14.76 1.90 -9.25
C PRO A 81 15.63 2.79 -10.14
N SER A 82 15.49 4.12 -10.06
CA SER A 82 16.35 5.05 -10.83
C SER A 82 17.73 5.25 -10.20
N LEU A 83 17.91 4.89 -8.92
CA LEU A 83 19.15 5.06 -8.18
C LEU A 83 20.03 3.79 -8.18
N ILE A 84 19.42 2.61 -8.12
CA ILE A 84 20.10 1.31 -7.99
C ILE A 84 20.01 0.43 -9.25
N GLY A 85 19.20 0.83 -10.24
CA GLY A 85 18.97 0.07 -11.47
C GLY A 85 17.91 -1.02 -11.31
N TRP A 86 17.17 -1.27 -12.38
CA TRP A 86 16.09 -2.26 -12.44
C TRP A 86 16.49 -3.68 -11.98
N PRO A 87 17.67 -4.22 -12.37
CA PRO A 87 18.06 -5.56 -11.93
C PRO A 87 18.24 -5.65 -10.42
N ALA A 88 18.93 -4.68 -9.81
CA ALA A 88 19.17 -4.66 -8.37
C ALA A 88 17.88 -4.49 -7.57
N ALA A 89 16.93 -3.67 -8.06
CA ALA A 89 15.63 -3.52 -7.43
C ALA A 89 14.81 -4.83 -7.43
N ILE A 90 14.83 -5.58 -8.54
CA ILE A 90 14.14 -6.88 -8.63
C ILE A 90 14.77 -7.90 -7.68
N PHE A 91 16.09 -8.08 -7.74
CA PHE A 91 16.77 -9.05 -6.87
C PHE A 91 16.65 -8.67 -5.39
N GLY A 92 16.76 -7.38 -5.06
CA GLY A 92 16.55 -6.89 -3.69
C GLY A 92 15.14 -7.19 -3.18
N GLN A 93 14.11 -6.96 -3.99
CA GLN A 93 12.73 -7.28 -3.63
C GLN A 93 12.53 -8.79 -3.42
N LEU A 94 13.07 -9.62 -4.30
CA LEU A 94 12.98 -11.08 -4.18
C LEU A 94 13.70 -11.60 -2.92
N ILE A 95 14.87 -11.06 -2.61
CA ILE A 95 15.62 -11.41 -1.40
C ILE A 95 14.82 -11.00 -0.15
N LEU A 96 14.26 -9.78 -0.12
CA LEU A 96 13.47 -9.30 1.01
C LEU A 96 12.24 -10.21 1.25
N LEU A 97 11.50 -10.54 0.20
CA LEU A 97 10.36 -11.46 0.29
C LEU A 97 10.78 -12.86 0.72
N GLY A 98 11.92 -13.36 0.21
CA GLY A 98 12.47 -14.66 0.61
C GLY A 98 12.89 -14.70 2.08
N VAL A 99 13.53 -13.63 2.60
CA VAL A 99 13.89 -13.52 4.01
C VAL A 99 12.64 -13.46 4.88
N LEU A 100 11.64 -12.66 4.51
CA LEU A 100 10.36 -12.61 5.23
C LEU A 100 9.66 -13.97 5.25
N TYR A 101 9.72 -14.71 4.15
CA TYR A 101 9.21 -16.07 4.08
C TYR A 101 9.94 -17.02 5.05
N LEU A 102 11.27 -17.01 5.09
CA LEU A 102 12.05 -17.83 6.03
C LEU A 102 11.75 -17.49 7.50
N ILE A 103 11.58 -16.20 7.80
CA ILE A 103 11.21 -15.75 9.16
C ILE A 103 9.81 -16.23 9.52
N ALA A 104 8.85 -16.13 8.59
CA ALA A 104 7.49 -16.60 8.80
C ALA A 104 7.42 -18.12 8.99
N ASP A 105 8.19 -18.88 8.21
CA ASP A 105 8.31 -20.34 8.35
C ASP A 105 8.91 -20.73 9.70
N TRP A 106 9.96 -20.04 10.14
CA TRP A 106 10.58 -20.28 11.44
C TRP A 106 9.65 -20.00 12.63
N TYR A 107 8.72 -19.04 12.50
CA TYR A 107 7.73 -18.74 13.52
C TYR A 107 6.47 -19.63 13.44
N GLY A 108 6.25 -20.28 12.29
CA GLY A 108 5.11 -21.14 12.02
C GLY A 108 5.33 -22.61 12.39
N ASN A 109 6.58 -23.03 12.66
CA ASN A 109 6.98 -24.36 13.12
C ASN A 109 7.37 -24.36 14.60
#